data_AF-K2E737-F1
#
_entry.id   AF-K2E737-F1
#
_cell.length_a   1.000
_cell.length_b   1.000
_cell.length_c   1.000
_cell.angle_alpha   90.00
_cell.angle_beta   90.00
_cell.angle_gamma   90.00
#
_symmetry.space_group_name_H-M   'P 1'
#
loop_
_entity.id
_entity.type
_entity.pdbx_description
1 polymer ?
#
loop_
_entity_poly.entity_id
_entity_poly.type
_entity_poly.pdbx_seq_one_letter_code
_entity_poly.pdbx_strand_id
1 'polypeptide(L)' 'MLEEVVLFPDEIEALKLYEVDNLDQTEAAEKMKISQPTFARILSGAIKKIADAIIRGKAIKIDSNYQQVK' A
#
# COMPACT_ATOMS: atom_id res chain seq x y z
N MET A 1 -3.60 18.05 -16.86
CA MET A 1 -3.69 16.76 -16.14
C MET A 1 -2.70 16.81 -14.99
N LEU A 2 -3.07 16.28 -13.83
CA LEU A 2 -2.14 16.13 -12.71
C LEU A 2 -1.18 14.97 -13.01
N GLU A 3 0.06 15.05 -12.52
CA GLU A 3 0.91 13.88 -12.44
C GLU A 3 0.26 12.84 -11.51
N GLU A 4 0.43 11.55 -11.79
CA GLU A 4 -0.21 10.47 -11.05
C GLU A 4 0.84 9.60 -10.35
N VAL A 5 0.53 9.17 -9.13
CA VAL A 5 1.17 7.99 -8.52
C VAL A 5 0.16 6.85 -8.53
N VAL A 6 0.62 5.65 -8.90
CA VAL A 6 -0.21 4.45 -8.91
C VAL A 6 0.12 3.60 -7.69
N LEU A 7 -0.88 3.32 -6.86
CA LEU A 7 -0.81 2.31 -5.80
C LEU A 7 -1.24 0.96 -6.36
N PHE A 8 -0.38 -0.04 -6.21
CA PHE A 8 -0.63 -1.41 -6.66
C PHE A 8 -1.41 -2.22 -5.61
N PRO A 9 -2.03 -3.35 -6.00
CA PRO A 9 -2.88 -4.12 -5.09
C PRO A 9 -2.19 -4.57 -3.80
N ASP A 10 -0.92 -4.94 -3.87
CA ASP A 10 -0.10 -5.35 -2.72
C ASP A 10 0.20 -4.18 -1.77
N GLU A 11 0.49 -3.00 -2.31
CA GLU A 11 0.68 -1.77 -1.56
C GLU A 11 -0.60 -1.36 -0.80
N ILE A 12 -1.76 -1.50 -1.43
CA ILE A 12 -3.04 -1.21 -0.80
C ILE A 12 -3.37 -2.22 0.29
N GLU A 13 -3.16 -3.53 0.03
CA GLU A 13 -3.41 -4.55 1.05
C GLU A 13 -2.45 -4.38 2.25
N ALA A 14 -1.18 -4.05 2.01
CA ALA A 14 -0.23 -3.78 3.10
C ALA A 14 -0.65 -2.57 3.95
N LEU A 15 -1.09 -1.48 3.32
CA LEU A 15 -1.62 -0.30 4.03
C LEU A 15 -2.87 -0.66 4.85
N LYS A 16 -3.82 -1.40 4.26
CA LYS A 16 -5.04 -1.81 4.95
C LYS A 16 -4.69 -2.66 6.18
N LEU A 17 -3.90 -3.71 6.02
CA LEU A 17 -3.58 -4.63 7.12
C LEU A 17 -2.86 -3.92 8.28
N TYR A 18 -1.93 -3.02 7.98
CA TYR A 18 -1.12 -2.35 9.00
C TYR A 18 -1.82 -1.12 9.60
N GLU A 19 -2.27 -0.17 8.76
CA GLU A 19 -2.77 1.14 9.23
C GLU A 19 -4.27 1.12 9.55
N VAL A 20 -5.06 0.22 8.96
CA VAL A 20 -6.52 0.16 9.14
C VAL A 20 -6.92 -0.98 10.06
N ASP A 21 -6.43 -2.19 9.79
CA ASP A 21 -6.74 -3.38 10.59
C ASP A 21 -5.85 -3.48 11.85
N ASN A 22 -4.87 -2.58 12.01
CA ASN A 22 -3.96 -2.46 13.16
C ASN A 22 -3.18 -3.75 13.49
N LEU A 23 -2.85 -4.54 12.47
CA LEU A 23 -2.00 -5.72 12.63
C LEU A 23 -0.54 -5.32 12.75
N ASP A 24 0.26 -6.13 13.45
CA ASP A 24 1.70 -5.94 13.40
C ASP A 24 2.29 -6.40 12.05
N GLN A 25 3.57 -6.07 11.78
CA GLN A 25 4.20 -6.41 10.51
C GLN A 25 4.31 -7.92 10.27
N THR A 26 4.41 -8.71 11.33
CA THR A 26 4.51 -10.17 11.25
C THR A 26 3.15 -10.75 10.86
N GLU A 27 2.09 -10.37 11.56
CA GLU A 27 0.71 -10.79 11.29
C GLU A 27 0.26 -10.40 9.87
N ALA A 28 0.58 -9.18 9.45
CA ALA A 28 0.25 -8.69 8.12
C ALA A 28 1.04 -9.43 7.02
N ALA A 29 2.33 -9.70 7.24
CA ALA A 29 3.14 -10.48 6.32
C ALA A 29 2.63 -11.93 6.18
N GLU A 30 2.22 -12.55 7.29
CA GLU A 30 1.62 -13.89 7.30
C GLU A 30 0.32 -13.93 6.50
N LYS A 31 -0.57 -12.95 6.68
CA LYS A 31 -1.82 -12.84 5.89
C LYS A 31 -1.55 -12.69 4.39
N MET A 32 -0.52 -11.93 4.03
CA MET A 32 -0.09 -11.77 2.64
C MET A 32 0.74 -12.96 2.11
N LYS A 33 1.05 -13.95 2.96
CA LYS A 33 1.88 -15.13 2.62
C LYS A 33 3.26 -14.76 2.08
N ILE A 34 3.88 -13.75 2.69
CA ILE A 34 5.22 -13.25 2.34
C ILE A 34 6.10 -13.14 3.60
N SER A 35 7.40 -12.92 3.41
CA SER A 35 8.29 -12.66 4.54
C SER A 35 8.08 -11.24 5.11
N GLN A 36 8.28 -11.07 6.42
CA GLN A 36 8.20 -9.77 7.09
C GLN A 36 9.07 -8.68 6.41
N PRO A 37 10.33 -8.94 5.96
CA PRO A 37 11.09 -7.94 5.21
C PRO A 37 10.48 -7.56 3.85
N THR A 38 9.79 -8.50 3.19
CA THR A 38 9.07 -8.22 1.94
C THR A 38 7.87 -7.32 2.20
N PHE A 39 7.11 -7.61 3.26
CA PHE A 39 6.00 -6.77 3.70
C PHE A 39 6.46 -5.35 4.02
N ALA A 40 7.51 -5.20 4.83
CA ALA A 40 8.06 -3.90 5.20
C ALA A 40 8.48 -3.07 3.97
N ARG A 41 9.07 -3.71 2.95
CA ARG A 41 9.43 -3.05 1.69
C ARG A 41 8.20 -2.58 0.89
N ILE A 42 7.15 -3.39 0.83
CA ILE A 42 5.88 -3.03 0.15
C ILE A 42 5.23 -1.85 0.87
N LEU A 43 5.05 -1.94 2.19
CA LEU A 43 4.45 -0.88 3.01
C LEU A 43 5.24 0.43 2.89
N SER A 44 6.58 0.38 2.98
CA SER A 44 7.42 1.56 2.81
C SER A 44 7.30 2.18 1.41
N GLY A 45 7.20 1.36 0.36
CA GLY A 45 6.93 1.83 -1.01
C GLY A 45 5.61 2.58 -1.12
N ALA A 46 4.54 2.01 -0.56
CA ALA A 46 3.21 2.59 -0.54
C ALA A 46 3.19 3.96 0.18
N ILE A 47 3.75 4.02 1.39
CA ILE A 47 3.86 5.26 2.19
C ILE A 47 4.64 6.33 1.43
N LYS A 48 5.76 5.96 0.78
CA LYS A 48 6.57 6.90 0.01
C LYS A 48 5.79 7.48 -1.17
N LYS A 49 4.99 6.68 -1.88
CA LYS A 49 4.13 7.15 -2.99
C LYS A 49 3.05 8.10 -2.49
N ILE A 50 2.39 7.76 -1.38
CA ILE A 50 1.35 8.62 -0.77
C ILE A 50 1.97 9.95 -0.34
N ALA A 51 3.11 9.91 0.36
CA ALA A 51 3.81 11.11 0.79
C ALA A 51 4.23 11.99 -0.40
N ASP A 52 4.79 11.40 -1.46
CA ASP A 52 5.16 12.13 -2.68
C ASP A 52 3.95 12.80 -3.32
N ALA A 53 2.81 12.10 -3.40
CA ALA A 53 1.59 12.65 -3.97
C ALA A 53 1.01 13.80 -3.14
N ILE A 54 0.96 13.66 -1.82
CA ILE A 54 0.47 14.71 -0.92
C ILE A 54 1.36 15.95 -0.99
N ILE A 55 2.68 15.77 -0.90
CA ILE A 55 3.65 16.89 -0.85
C ILE A 55 3.72 17.63 -2.19
N ARG A 56 3.61 16.91 -3.32
CA ARG A 56 3.77 17.49 -4.67
C ARG A 56 2.45 17.77 -5.39
N GLY A 57 1.30 17.49 -4.76
CA GLY A 57 -0.01 17.68 -5.37
C GLY A 57 -0.29 16.74 -6.55
N LYS A 58 0.19 15.49 -6.49
CA LYS A 58 -0.09 14.46 -7.50
C LYS A 58 -1.42 13.78 -7.20
N ALA A 59 -2.10 13.30 -8.24
CA ALA A 59 -3.27 12.45 -8.06
C ALA A 59 -2.82 11.05 -7.60
N ILE A 60 -3.54 10.48 -6.64
CA ILE A 60 -3.37 9.08 -6.24
C ILE A 60 -4.36 8.25 -7.05
N LYS A 61 -3.83 7.32 -7.83
CA LYS A 61 -4.61 6.36 -8.62
C LYS A 61 -4.46 4.97 -8.01
N ILE A 62 -5.59 4.31 -7.79
CA ILE A 62 -5.63 2.91 -7.40
C ILE A 62 -5.59 2.06 -8.67
N ASP A 63 -4.69 1.08 -8.71
CA ASP A 63 -4.64 0.12 -9.80
C ASP A 63 -5.98 -0.63 -9.92
N SER A 64 -6.51 -0.74 -11.14
CA SER A 64 -7.80 -1.36 -11.41
C SER A 64 -7.86 -2.86 -11.09
N ASN A 65 -6.70 -3.50 -10.92
CA ASN A 65 -6.63 -4.89 -10.50
C ASN A 65 -6.84 -5.06 -8.98
N TYR A 66 -6.90 -3.97 -8.20
CA TYR A 66 -7.29 -4.04 -6.81
C TYR A 66 -8.79 -4.34 -6.70
N GLN A 67 -9.12 -5.62 -6.52
CA GLN A 67 -10.47 -6.05 -6.21
C GLN A 67 -10.69 -5.87 -4.71
N GLN A 68 -11.51 -4.88 -4.31
CA GLN A 68 -12.06 -4.88 -2.96
C GLN A 68 -12.87 -6.16 -2.81
N VAL A 69 -12.36 -7.12 -2.05
CA VAL A 69 -13.16 -8.27 -1.63
C VAL A 69 -14.30 -7.68 -0.80
N LYS A 70 -15.51 -7.72 -1.35
CA LYS A 70 -16.75 -7.31 -0.69
C LYS A 70 -16.98 -8.11 0.59
#